data_AF-A0AAJ2PTG7-F1
#
_entry.id   AF-A0AAJ2PTG7-F1
#
_cell.length_a   1.000
_cell.length_b   1.000
_cell.length_c   1.000
_cell.angle_alpha   90.00
_cell.angle_beta   90.00
_cell.angle_gamma   90.00
#
_symmetry.space_group_name_H-M   'P 1'
#
loop_
_entity.id
_entity.type
_entity.pdbx_description
1 polymer ?
#
loop_
_entity_poly.entity_id
_entity_poly.type
_entity_poly.pdbx_seq_one_letter_code
_entity_poly.pdbx_strand_id
1 'polypeptide(L)'
;MYAERASRLDGAVIWTNSPSGPAGSGRILPDGCMDLLWNDGRLMVAGPDTRAYVTEGAPSSWAGLRFYPGTAPAFLGVPAHELRDRRVELADLWSPAVVRRLTARVNAAGDPASGLEEVVLERAAEVGRPDPVLRQVVVALDAGRTVAATADELGLGARKLHRRSLAAFGYGPKTLGRVLRLQRALALARDGVPFAETAARTGYADQAHLARDVRELAGLSLGKLLGGR
;
A
#
# COMPACT_ATOMS: atom_id res chain seq x y z
N MET A 1 -4.73 18.28 7.06
CA MET A 1 -4.09 17.55 8.15
C MET A 1 -4.17 16.06 7.86
N TYR A 2 -3.04 15.36 7.88
CA TYR A 2 -2.95 13.91 7.78
C TYR A 2 -2.81 13.31 9.18
N ALA A 3 -3.51 12.22 9.46
CA ALA A 3 -3.40 11.48 10.71
C ALA A 3 -3.55 9.99 10.43
N GLU A 4 -2.87 9.15 11.21
CA GLU A 4 -2.95 7.69 11.12
C GLU A 4 -2.97 7.04 12.51
N ARG A 5 -3.61 5.88 12.58
CA ARG A 5 -3.67 5.03 13.78
C ARG A 5 -3.70 3.56 13.38
N ALA A 6 -3.27 2.68 14.28
CA ALA A 6 -3.45 1.25 14.10
C ALA A 6 -4.95 0.92 13.97
N SER A 7 -5.25 -0.03 13.09
CA SER A 7 -6.58 -0.63 13.00
C SER A 7 -6.72 -1.80 13.99
N ARG A 8 -7.96 -2.10 14.36
CA ARG A 8 -8.34 -3.37 15.00
C ARG A 8 -8.15 -4.58 14.07
N LEU A 9 -8.13 -4.37 12.75
CA LEU A 9 -7.69 -5.41 11.82
C LEU A 9 -6.16 -5.51 11.90
N ASP A 10 -5.64 -6.69 12.23
CA ASP A 10 -4.21 -6.93 12.43
C ASP A 10 -3.36 -6.47 11.22
N GLY A 11 -2.38 -5.62 11.51
CA GLY A 11 -1.45 -5.05 10.53
C GLY A 11 -2.01 -3.95 9.62
N ALA A 12 -3.31 -3.65 9.69
CA ALA A 12 -3.91 -2.56 8.93
C ALA A 12 -3.78 -1.21 9.66
N VAL A 13 -3.85 -0.13 8.90
CA VAL A 13 -3.76 1.25 9.39
C VAL A 13 -4.98 2.02 8.92
N ILE A 14 -5.61 2.75 9.85
CA ILE A 14 -6.62 3.75 9.52
C ILE A 14 -5.93 5.09 9.36
N TRP A 15 -6.26 5.82 8.31
CA TRP A 15 -5.74 7.16 8.09
C TRP A 15 -6.84 8.12 7.61
N THR A 16 -6.64 9.40 7.88
CA THR A 16 -7.45 10.50 7.36
C THR A 16 -6.56 11.57 6.77
N ASN A 17 -7.05 12.23 5.72
CA ASN A 17 -6.38 13.38 5.13
C ASN A 17 -7.41 14.44 4.77
N SER A 18 -7.41 15.55 5.50
CA SER A 18 -8.23 16.73 5.21
C SER A 18 -7.33 17.89 4.83
N PRO A 19 -6.85 17.98 3.58
CA PRO A 19 -5.96 19.05 3.13
C PRO A 19 -6.61 20.43 3.35
N SER A 20 -5.87 21.34 3.98
CA SER A 20 -6.34 22.70 4.34
C SER A 20 -5.62 23.81 3.55
N GLY A 21 -4.89 23.44 2.50
CA GLY A 21 -4.14 24.36 1.62
C GLY A 21 -4.71 24.42 0.19
N PRO A 22 -4.12 25.25 -0.69
CA PRO A 22 -4.53 25.34 -2.09
C PRO A 22 -4.43 23.98 -2.79
N ALA A 23 -5.19 23.80 -3.87
CA ALA A 23 -5.14 22.61 -4.71
C ALA A 23 -3.68 22.32 -5.10
N GLY A 24 -3.19 21.16 -4.66
CA GLY A 24 -1.84 20.69 -4.93
C GLY A 24 -1.88 19.20 -5.23
N SER A 25 -1.03 18.75 -6.15
CA SER A 25 -0.92 17.33 -6.44
C SER A 25 -0.17 16.62 -5.31
N GLY A 26 -0.88 15.73 -4.62
CA GLY A 26 -0.29 14.77 -3.70
C GLY A 26 0.45 13.67 -4.46
N ARG A 27 1.42 13.04 -3.79
CA ARG A 27 2.17 11.91 -4.36
C ARG A 27 2.12 10.73 -3.41
N ILE A 28 1.52 9.65 -3.88
CA ILE A 28 1.47 8.38 -3.17
C ILE A 28 2.57 7.51 -3.76
N LEU A 29 3.47 7.03 -2.92
CA LEU A 29 4.58 6.16 -3.33
C LEU A 29 4.16 4.69 -3.21
N PRO A 30 4.67 3.81 -4.09
CA PRO A 30 4.51 2.37 -3.92
C PRO A 30 4.97 1.92 -2.54
N ASP A 31 4.13 1.22 -1.79
CA ASP A 31 4.44 0.68 -0.45
C ASP A 31 4.09 -0.82 -0.31
N GLY A 32 3.49 -1.42 -1.34
CA GLY A 32 3.04 -2.82 -1.33
C GLY A 32 1.67 -3.03 -0.70
N CYS A 33 1.02 -1.95 -0.27
CA CYS A 33 -0.30 -1.99 0.31
C CYS A 33 -1.39 -1.74 -0.74
N MET A 34 -2.63 -1.94 -0.30
CA MET A 34 -3.84 -1.52 -0.98
C MET A 34 -4.71 -0.82 0.05
N ASP A 35 -5.52 0.13 -0.37
CA ASP A 35 -6.35 0.92 0.54
C ASP A 35 -7.83 0.82 0.12
N LEU A 36 -8.71 0.61 1.10
CA LEU A 36 -10.15 0.91 0.95
C LEU A 36 -10.35 2.36 1.37
N LEU A 37 -10.90 3.16 0.47
CA LEU A 37 -10.99 4.61 0.59
C LEU A 37 -12.44 5.05 0.69
N TRP A 38 -12.64 6.12 1.44
CA TRP A 38 -13.86 6.91 1.45
C TRP A 38 -13.54 8.37 1.08
N ASN A 39 -14.32 8.92 0.15
CA ASN A 39 -14.28 10.34 -0.21
C ASN A 39 -15.66 10.81 -0.65
N ASP A 40 -16.20 11.84 0.01
CA ASP A 40 -17.48 12.48 -0.32
C ASP A 40 -18.62 11.48 -0.59
N GLY A 41 -18.76 10.48 0.28
CA GLY A 41 -19.82 9.47 0.19
C GLY A 41 -19.57 8.36 -0.84
N ARG A 42 -18.38 8.28 -1.44
CA ARG A 42 -17.99 7.20 -2.36
C ARG A 42 -16.99 6.26 -1.70
N LEU A 43 -17.10 4.98 -2.03
CA LEU A 43 -16.16 3.95 -1.60
C LEU A 43 -15.33 3.51 -2.79
N MET A 44 -14.01 3.57 -2.65
CA MET A 44 -13.07 3.24 -3.72
C MET A 44 -12.00 2.29 -3.21
N VAL A 45 -11.36 1.57 -4.13
CA VAL A 45 -10.16 0.77 -3.84
C VAL A 45 -8.97 1.35 -4.57
N ALA A 46 -7.92 1.62 -3.82
CA ALA A 46 -6.59 1.84 -4.38
C ALA A 46 -5.85 0.50 -4.45
N GLY A 47 -5.59 0.03 -5.67
CA GLY A 47 -4.75 -1.12 -5.88
C GLY A 47 -3.26 -0.79 -5.69
N PRO A 48 -2.39 -1.82 -5.74
CA PRO A 48 -0.98 -1.63 -5.49
C PRO A 48 -0.33 -0.89 -6.65
N ASP A 49 0.51 0.08 -6.33
CA ASP A 49 1.22 0.86 -7.34
C ASP A 49 2.60 0.26 -7.65
N THR A 50 3.00 0.33 -8.93
CA THR A 50 4.36 0.04 -9.39
C THR A 50 5.22 1.30 -9.48
N ARG A 51 4.58 2.46 -9.55
CA ARG A 51 5.19 3.80 -9.59
C ARG A 51 4.32 4.79 -8.84
N ALA A 52 4.88 5.93 -8.48
CA ALA A 52 4.15 6.94 -7.74
C ALA A 52 2.87 7.38 -8.46
N TYR A 53 1.77 7.30 -7.74
CA TYR A 53 0.49 7.86 -8.17
C TYR A 53 0.46 9.35 -7.78
N VAL A 54 0.16 10.21 -8.75
CA VAL A 54 -0.02 11.64 -8.53
C VAL A 54 -1.50 11.89 -8.40
N THR A 55 -1.94 12.41 -7.25
CA THR A 55 -3.35 12.72 -7.03
C THR A 55 -3.69 13.99 -7.80
N GLU A 56 -4.82 13.95 -8.51
CA GLU A 56 -5.37 15.07 -9.24
C GLU A 56 -6.72 15.48 -8.61
N GLY A 57 -7.13 16.73 -8.83
CA GLY A 57 -8.41 17.25 -8.37
C GLY A 57 -8.30 18.27 -7.23
N ALA A 58 -9.45 18.79 -6.83
CA ALA A 58 -9.56 19.74 -5.73
C ALA A 58 -9.27 19.07 -4.39
N PRO A 59 -8.75 19.80 -3.38
CA PRO A 59 -8.62 19.31 -2.02
C PRO A 59 -9.98 18.81 -1.51
N SER A 60 -10.05 17.53 -1.14
CA SER A 60 -11.22 16.90 -0.53
C SER A 60 -10.79 16.06 0.68
N SER A 61 -11.72 15.77 1.58
CA SER A 61 -11.41 14.97 2.78
C SER A 61 -11.45 13.49 2.46
N TRP A 62 -10.39 12.78 2.82
CA TRP A 62 -10.26 11.34 2.62
C TRP A 62 -10.19 10.62 3.97
N ALA A 63 -10.83 9.46 4.03
CA ALA A 63 -10.53 8.44 5.02
C ALA A 63 -10.11 7.17 4.29
N GLY A 64 -9.18 6.42 4.88
CA GLY A 64 -8.70 5.17 4.30
C GLY A 64 -8.40 4.13 5.35
N LEU A 65 -8.63 2.88 4.96
CA LEU A 65 -8.08 1.71 5.63
C LEU A 65 -7.02 1.11 4.70
N ARG A 66 -5.76 1.22 5.10
CA ARG A 66 -4.63 0.57 4.44
C ARG A 66 -4.48 -0.85 4.96
N PHE A 67 -4.62 -1.81 4.08
CA PHE A 67 -4.41 -3.22 4.41
C PHE A 67 -2.92 -3.51 4.55
N TYR A 68 -2.56 -4.42 5.47
CA TYR A 68 -1.21 -4.98 5.48
C TYR A 68 -0.89 -5.60 4.10
N PRO A 69 0.32 -5.42 3.55
CA PRO A 69 0.69 -5.95 2.25
C PRO A 69 0.28 -7.42 2.05
N GLY A 70 -0.47 -7.69 0.98
CA GLY A 70 -0.93 -9.03 0.62
C GLY A 70 -2.26 -9.47 1.24
N THR A 71 -2.87 -8.69 2.13
CA THR A 71 -4.11 -9.11 2.81
C THR A 71 -5.40 -8.63 2.13
N ALA A 72 -5.36 -7.47 1.47
CA ALA A 72 -6.53 -6.86 0.81
C ALA A 72 -7.29 -7.81 -0.14
N PRO A 73 -6.62 -8.60 -1.00
CA PRO A 73 -7.30 -9.52 -1.93
C PRO A 73 -8.26 -10.51 -1.26
N ALA A 74 -7.94 -10.97 -0.04
CA ALA A 74 -8.81 -11.89 0.70
C ALA A 74 -10.13 -11.21 1.09
N PHE A 75 -10.09 -9.93 1.47
CA PHE A 75 -11.29 -9.16 1.83
C PHE A 75 -12.07 -8.72 0.60
N LEU A 76 -11.37 -8.22 -0.42
CA LEU A 76 -11.95 -7.66 -1.65
C LEU A 76 -12.49 -8.73 -2.60
N GLY A 77 -12.02 -9.98 -2.51
CA GLY A 77 -12.46 -11.08 -3.36
C GLY A 77 -11.91 -11.03 -4.79
N VAL A 78 -10.92 -10.18 -5.06
CA VAL A 78 -10.25 -10.06 -6.37
C VAL A 78 -8.73 -10.07 -6.17
N PRO A 79 -7.96 -10.68 -7.08
CA PRO A 79 -6.50 -10.68 -6.97
C PRO A 79 -5.93 -9.28 -7.23
N ALA A 80 -4.87 -8.93 -6.50
CA ALA A 80 -4.29 -7.58 -6.54
C ALA A 80 -3.78 -7.16 -7.93
N HIS A 81 -3.40 -8.10 -8.81
CA HIS A 81 -2.89 -7.76 -10.15
C HIS A 81 -3.98 -7.23 -11.10
N GLU A 82 -5.26 -7.47 -10.82
CA GLU A 82 -6.36 -6.86 -11.58
C GLU A 82 -6.54 -5.37 -11.26
N LEU A 83 -6.05 -4.94 -10.08
CA LEU A 83 -6.14 -3.58 -9.57
C LEU A 83 -4.80 -2.82 -9.60
N ARG A 84 -3.74 -3.46 -10.11
CA ARG A 84 -2.41 -2.85 -10.14
C ARG A 84 -2.43 -1.52 -10.91
N ASP A 85 -1.85 -0.48 -10.31
CA ASP A 85 -1.79 0.90 -10.84
C ASP A 85 -3.17 1.53 -11.08
N ARG A 86 -4.22 1.07 -10.38
CA ARG A 86 -5.60 1.54 -10.57
C ARG A 86 -6.21 2.07 -9.28
N ARG A 87 -7.15 3.00 -9.45
CA ARG A 87 -8.16 3.40 -8.47
C ARG A 87 -9.51 3.07 -9.07
N VAL A 88 -10.31 2.24 -8.40
CA VAL A 88 -11.61 1.79 -8.92
C VAL A 88 -12.70 2.05 -7.89
N GLU A 89 -13.93 2.26 -8.35
CA GLU A 89 -15.07 2.34 -7.45
C GLU A 89 -15.34 0.94 -6.87
N LEU A 90 -15.73 0.85 -5.59
CA LEU A 90 -16.02 -0.46 -4.98
C LEU A 90 -17.18 -1.16 -5.70
N ALA A 91 -18.08 -0.38 -6.33
CA ALA A 91 -19.21 -0.89 -7.12
C ALA A 91 -18.79 -1.59 -8.42
N ASP A 92 -17.54 -1.41 -8.87
CA ASP A 92 -16.98 -2.17 -10.01
C ASP A 92 -16.55 -3.57 -9.59
N LEU A 93 -16.36 -3.80 -8.28
CA LEU A 93 -15.92 -5.08 -7.73
C LEU A 93 -17.08 -5.84 -7.08
N TRP A 94 -17.95 -5.12 -6.36
CA TRP A 94 -19.02 -5.68 -5.55
C TRP A 94 -20.38 -5.21 -6.06
N SER A 95 -21.44 -5.95 -5.71
CA SER A 95 -22.77 -5.60 -6.17
C SER A 95 -23.19 -4.20 -5.69
N PRO A 96 -23.86 -3.38 -6.53
CA PRO A 96 -24.28 -2.04 -6.14
C PRO A 96 -25.15 -2.00 -4.87
N ALA A 97 -25.93 -3.04 -4.61
CA ALA A 97 -26.74 -3.15 -3.40
C ALA A 97 -25.89 -3.28 -2.12
N VAL A 98 -24.82 -4.08 -2.17
CA VAL A 98 -23.87 -4.21 -1.07
C VAL A 98 -23.14 -2.88 -0.86
N VAL A 99 -22.63 -2.27 -1.93
CA VAL A 99 -21.88 -1.00 -1.82
C VAL A 99 -22.74 0.11 -1.24
N ARG A 100 -24.00 0.27 -1.69
CA ARG A 100 -24.92 1.25 -1.09
C ARG A 100 -25.12 1.05 0.42
N ARG A 101 -25.28 -0.20 0.86
CA ARG A 101 -25.42 -0.53 2.28
C ARG A 101 -24.17 -0.14 3.08
N LEU A 102 -22.99 -0.47 2.55
CA LEU A 102 -21.71 -0.15 3.20
C LEU A 102 -21.47 1.35 3.24
N THR A 103 -21.68 2.05 2.12
CA THR A 103 -21.60 3.51 2.06
C THR A 103 -22.51 4.18 3.07
N ALA A 104 -23.77 3.76 3.16
CA ALA A 104 -24.72 4.30 4.14
C ALA A 104 -24.23 4.11 5.57
N ARG A 105 -23.66 2.94 5.89
CA ARG A 105 -23.07 2.67 7.21
C ARG A 105 -21.86 3.54 7.50
N VAL A 106 -20.94 3.69 6.55
CA VAL A 106 -19.76 4.55 6.70
C VAL A 106 -20.18 6.01 6.92
N ASN A 107 -21.19 6.49 6.17
CA ASN A 107 -21.71 7.85 6.29
C ASN A 107 -22.50 8.09 7.59
N ALA A 108 -23.09 7.04 8.17
CA ALA A 108 -23.83 7.13 9.43
C ALA A 108 -22.95 7.01 10.68
N ALA A 109 -21.68 6.62 10.52
CA ALA A 109 -20.72 6.55 11.62
C ALA A 109 -20.36 7.96 12.12
N GLY A 110 -19.86 8.07 13.35
CA GLY A 110 -19.38 9.34 13.91
C GLY A 110 -18.24 9.97 13.09
N ASP A 111 -17.46 9.14 12.40
CA ASP A 111 -16.51 9.54 11.37
C ASP A 111 -16.35 8.45 10.29
N PRO A 112 -16.01 8.80 9.04
CA PRO A 112 -15.87 7.83 7.96
C PRO A 112 -14.75 6.81 8.17
N ALA A 113 -13.69 7.15 8.91
CA ALA A 113 -12.54 6.27 9.13
C ALA A 113 -12.91 5.11 10.06
N SER A 114 -13.65 5.39 11.13
CA SER A 114 -14.24 4.37 12.00
C SER A 114 -15.30 3.54 11.25
N GLY A 115 -16.09 4.17 10.38
CA GLY A 115 -17.05 3.46 9.53
C GLY A 115 -16.38 2.44 8.59
N LEU A 116 -15.27 2.82 7.94
CA LEU A 116 -14.47 1.92 7.10
C LEU A 116 -13.92 0.74 7.90
N GLU A 117 -13.43 0.99 9.11
CA GLU A 117 -12.92 -0.05 9.99
C GLU A 117 -14.00 -1.09 10.32
N GLU A 118 -15.20 -0.66 10.68
CA GLU A 118 -16.33 -1.55 10.96
C GLU A 118 -16.68 -2.43 9.75
N VAL A 119 -16.77 -1.83 8.56
CA VAL A 119 -17.07 -2.55 7.32
C VAL A 119 -16.04 -3.67 7.05
N VAL A 120 -14.76 -3.38 7.26
CA VAL A 120 -13.70 -4.36 7.02
C VAL A 120 -13.65 -5.44 8.10
N LEU A 121 -13.94 -5.10 9.36
CA LEU A 121 -14.03 -6.08 10.45
C LEU A 121 -15.18 -7.08 10.23
N GLU A 122 -16.34 -6.59 9.77
CA GLU A 122 -17.45 -7.48 9.39
C GLU A 122 -17.05 -8.40 8.24
N ARG A 123 -16.39 -7.83 7.22
CA ARG A 123 -15.89 -8.64 6.11
C ARG A 123 -14.87 -9.69 6.58
N ALA A 124 -14.00 -9.34 7.52
CA ALA A 124 -13.02 -10.26 8.09
C ALA A 124 -13.67 -11.42 8.85
N ALA A 125 -14.82 -11.19 9.50
CA ALA A 125 -15.59 -12.26 10.13
C ALA A 125 -16.19 -13.25 9.12
N GLU A 126 -16.50 -12.79 7.90
CA GLU A 126 -17.03 -13.65 6.83
C GLU A 126 -15.95 -14.46 6.11
N VAL A 127 -14.80 -13.84 5.76
CA VAL A 127 -13.78 -14.45 4.91
C VAL A 127 -12.71 -15.23 5.68
N GLY A 128 -12.61 -15.02 6.99
CA GLY A 128 -11.57 -15.61 7.83
C GLY A 128 -10.21 -14.92 7.70
N ARG A 129 -9.15 -15.61 8.15
CA ARG A 129 -7.79 -15.04 8.22
C ARG A 129 -7.08 -15.13 6.86
N PRO A 130 -6.41 -14.05 6.39
CA PRO A 130 -5.52 -14.10 5.22
C PRO A 130 -4.39 -15.15 5.37
N ASP A 131 -3.83 -15.60 4.25
CA ASP A 131 -2.73 -16.58 4.23
C ASP A 131 -1.51 -16.05 5.00
N PRO A 132 -1.11 -16.68 6.13
CA PRO A 132 -0.01 -16.20 6.97
C PRO A 132 1.34 -16.24 6.25
N VAL A 133 1.50 -17.07 5.20
CA VAL A 133 2.73 -17.15 4.40
C VAL A 133 3.00 -15.83 3.69
N LEU A 134 1.98 -15.06 3.31
CA LEU A 134 2.16 -13.77 2.64
C LEU A 134 2.87 -12.76 3.55
N ARG A 135 2.56 -12.77 4.85
CA ARG A 135 3.27 -11.95 5.84
C ARG A 135 4.74 -12.34 5.95
N GLN A 136 5.03 -13.65 5.93
CA GLN A 136 6.41 -14.13 5.97
C GLN A 136 7.20 -13.71 4.72
N VAL A 137 6.57 -13.70 3.54
CA VAL A 137 7.18 -13.16 2.30
C VAL A 137 7.54 -11.68 2.46
N VAL A 138 6.62 -10.87 2.99
CA VAL A 138 6.85 -9.42 3.20
C VAL A 138 7.99 -9.23 4.19
N VAL A 139 7.98 -9.90 5.33
CA VAL A 139 9.04 -9.82 6.35
C VAL A 139 10.40 -10.21 5.79
N ALA A 140 10.49 -11.31 5.04
CA ALA A 140 11.74 -11.78 4.46
C ALA A 140 12.30 -10.78 3.42
N LEU A 141 11.46 -10.27 2.53
CA LEU A 141 11.87 -9.30 1.51
C LEU A 141 12.16 -7.91 2.11
N ASP A 142 11.44 -7.53 3.18
CA ASP A 142 11.71 -6.29 3.90
C ASP A 142 13.03 -6.37 4.69
N ALA A 143 13.40 -7.55 5.19
CA ALA A 143 14.73 -7.81 5.73
C ALA A 143 15.84 -7.84 4.65
N GLY A 144 15.51 -7.65 3.38
CA GLY A 144 16.47 -7.63 2.27
C GLY A 144 16.88 -9.00 1.76
N ARG A 145 16.17 -10.09 2.13
CA ARG A 145 16.46 -11.43 1.59
C ARG A 145 16.18 -11.49 0.09
N THR A 146 16.93 -12.36 -0.60
CA THR A 146 16.72 -12.60 -2.03
C THR A 146 15.44 -13.39 -2.25
N VAL A 147 14.84 -13.24 -3.44
CA VAL A 147 13.65 -14.03 -3.82
C VAL A 147 13.89 -15.53 -3.72
N ALA A 148 15.11 -16.00 -4.04
CA ALA A 148 15.49 -17.40 -3.94
C ALA A 148 15.54 -17.86 -2.46
N ALA A 149 16.21 -17.10 -1.59
CA ALA A 149 16.27 -17.43 -0.17
C ALA A 149 14.88 -17.42 0.49
N THR A 150 14.03 -16.44 0.15
CA THR A 150 12.64 -16.39 0.61
C THR A 150 11.81 -17.57 0.09
N ALA A 151 12.04 -17.99 -1.15
CA ALA A 151 11.38 -19.17 -1.72
C ALA A 151 11.78 -20.45 -0.97
N ASP A 152 13.07 -20.66 -0.76
CA ASP A 152 13.61 -21.84 -0.09
C ASP A 152 13.17 -21.93 1.37
N GLU A 153 13.27 -20.83 2.13
CA GLU A 153 12.86 -20.75 3.54
C GLU A 153 11.38 -21.09 3.74
N LEU A 154 10.52 -20.68 2.81
CA LEU A 154 9.08 -20.89 2.90
C LEU A 154 8.63 -22.22 2.27
N GLY A 155 9.57 -23.05 1.79
CA GLY A 155 9.26 -24.28 1.05
C GLY A 155 8.43 -24.01 -0.21
N LEU A 156 8.57 -22.82 -0.80
CA LEU A 156 7.87 -22.40 -2.01
C LEU A 156 8.83 -22.44 -3.19
N GLY A 157 8.60 -23.30 -4.19
CA GLY A 157 9.32 -23.15 -5.45
C GLY A 157 9.11 -21.76 -6.06
N ALA A 158 10.13 -21.22 -6.77
CA ALA A 158 10.11 -19.85 -7.31
C ALA A 158 8.85 -19.51 -8.12
N ARG A 159 8.33 -20.46 -8.91
CA ARG A 159 7.08 -20.30 -9.68
C ARG A 159 5.86 -20.12 -8.77
N LYS A 160 5.79 -20.85 -7.66
CA LYS A 160 4.70 -20.76 -6.67
C LYS A 160 4.76 -19.44 -5.92
N LEU A 161 5.97 -19.02 -5.49
CA LEU A 161 6.17 -17.70 -4.88
C LEU A 161 5.73 -16.59 -5.84
N HIS A 162 6.19 -16.62 -7.09
CA HIS A 162 5.80 -15.61 -8.09
C HIS A 162 4.29 -15.53 -8.29
N ARG A 163 3.61 -16.67 -8.50
CA ARG A 163 2.15 -16.70 -8.67
C ARG A 163 1.41 -16.16 -7.44
N ARG A 164 1.84 -16.55 -6.24
CA ARG A 164 1.26 -16.03 -4.99
C ARG A 164 1.48 -14.53 -4.86
N SER A 165 2.66 -14.04 -5.21
CA SER A 165 2.95 -12.60 -5.17
C SER A 165 2.09 -11.79 -6.14
N LEU A 166 1.85 -12.28 -7.36
CA LEU A 166 0.94 -11.61 -8.29
C LEU A 166 -0.48 -11.49 -7.73
N ALA A 167 -1.00 -12.56 -7.13
CA ALA A 167 -2.35 -12.55 -6.55
C ALA A 167 -2.45 -11.65 -5.31
N ALA A 168 -1.41 -11.61 -4.47
CA ALA A 168 -1.43 -10.90 -3.19
C ALA A 168 -1.02 -9.42 -3.30
N PHE A 169 0.03 -9.12 -4.08
CA PHE A 169 0.69 -7.80 -4.12
C PHE A 169 0.57 -7.12 -5.47
N GLY A 170 0.00 -7.78 -6.48
CA GLY A 170 -0.17 -7.27 -7.84
C GLY A 170 1.04 -7.42 -8.75
N TYR A 171 2.20 -7.74 -8.19
CA TYR A 171 3.45 -7.93 -8.92
C TYR A 171 4.32 -9.03 -8.29
N GLY A 172 5.36 -9.44 -9.01
CA GLY A 172 6.26 -10.49 -8.56
C GLY A 172 7.09 -10.10 -7.32
N PRO A 173 7.69 -11.09 -6.62
CA PRO A 173 8.43 -10.88 -5.37
C PRO A 173 9.66 -9.97 -5.55
N LYS A 174 10.24 -9.91 -6.76
CA LYS A 174 11.33 -8.99 -7.08
C LYS A 174 10.88 -7.52 -7.02
N THR A 175 9.71 -7.22 -7.58
CA THR A 175 9.12 -5.88 -7.52
C THR A 175 8.74 -5.53 -6.09
N LEU A 176 8.15 -6.45 -5.34
CA LEU A 176 7.85 -6.24 -3.93
C LEU A 176 9.11 -5.91 -3.11
N GLY A 177 10.16 -6.72 -3.22
CA GLY A 177 11.42 -6.47 -2.51
C GLY A 177 12.04 -5.12 -2.88
N ARG A 178 11.91 -4.71 -4.16
CA ARG A 178 12.34 -3.39 -4.63
C ARG A 178 11.55 -2.24 -4.00
N VAL A 179 10.22 -2.37 -3.91
CA VAL A 179 9.32 -1.40 -3.27
C VAL A 179 9.61 -1.27 -1.77
N LEU A 180 9.72 -2.40 -1.06
CA LEU A 180 10.05 -2.42 0.37
C LEU A 180 11.43 -1.81 0.64
N ARG A 181 12.42 -2.11 -0.21
CA ARG A 181 13.76 -1.50 -0.13
C ARG A 181 13.71 0.02 -0.29
N LEU A 182 12.92 0.53 -1.24
CA LEU A 182 12.72 1.97 -1.39
C LEU A 182 12.11 2.57 -0.13
N GLN A 183 11.08 1.96 0.46
CA GLN A 183 10.45 2.45 1.68
C GLN A 183 11.46 2.57 2.84
N ARG A 184 12.29 1.54 3.06
CA ARG A 184 13.38 1.59 4.06
C ARG A 184 14.40 2.69 3.77
N ALA A 185 14.79 2.85 2.50
CA ALA A 185 15.74 3.89 2.10
C ALA A 185 15.19 5.31 2.33
N LEU A 186 13.91 5.52 2.03
CA LEU A 186 13.24 6.79 2.28
C LEU A 186 13.10 7.08 3.77
N ALA A 187 12.84 6.07 4.61
CA ALA A 187 12.81 6.24 6.06
C ALA A 187 14.17 6.72 6.60
N LEU A 188 15.27 6.00 6.28
CA LEU A 188 16.61 6.41 6.70
C LEU A 188 17.01 7.80 6.19
N ALA A 189 16.69 8.11 4.93
CA ALA A 189 17.03 9.41 4.36
C ALA A 189 16.23 10.56 4.99
N ARG A 190 14.97 10.33 5.40
CA ARG A 190 14.16 11.29 6.18
C ARG A 190 14.75 11.52 7.56
N ASP A 191 15.31 10.48 8.17
CA ASP A 191 16.04 10.57 9.45
C ASP A 191 17.42 11.26 9.30
N GLY A 192 17.77 11.71 8.09
CA GLY A 192 18.97 12.49 7.82
C GLY A 192 20.22 11.66 7.50
N VAL A 193 20.11 10.34 7.33
CA VAL A 193 21.23 9.49 6.94
C VAL A 193 21.74 9.91 5.55
N PRO A 194 23.06 10.12 5.35
CA PRO A 194 23.63 10.46 4.05
C PRO A 194 23.24 9.45 2.97
N PHE A 195 23.05 9.90 1.72
CA PHE A 195 22.51 9.04 0.67
C PHE A 195 23.39 7.84 0.31
N ALA A 196 24.72 8.00 0.35
CA ALA A 196 25.65 6.89 0.14
C ALA A 196 25.53 5.83 1.25
N GLU A 197 25.37 6.26 2.50
CA GLU A 197 25.19 5.36 3.64
C GLU A 197 23.79 4.70 3.63
N THR A 198 22.75 5.46 3.30
CA THR A 198 21.40 4.94 3.07
C THR A 198 21.42 3.83 2.02
N ALA A 199 22.13 4.04 0.91
CA ALA A 199 22.27 3.04 -0.15
C ALA A 199 22.90 1.74 0.38
N ALA A 200 24.05 1.85 1.07
CA ALA A 200 24.74 0.70 1.64
C ALA A 200 23.88 -0.07 2.67
N ARG A 201 23.21 0.65 3.58
CA ARG A 201 22.39 0.06 4.65
C ARG A 201 21.12 -0.64 4.13
N THR A 202 20.64 -0.29 2.94
CA THR A 202 19.38 -0.83 2.41
C THR A 202 19.57 -1.81 1.25
N GLY A 203 20.82 -2.14 0.90
CA GLY A 203 21.10 -3.13 -0.15
C GLY A 203 21.03 -2.56 -1.57
N TYR A 204 21.34 -1.27 -1.72
CA TYR A 204 21.73 -0.69 -3.01
C TYR A 204 23.24 -0.86 -3.21
N ALA A 205 23.65 -0.98 -4.48
CA ALA A 205 25.05 -1.12 -4.84
C ALA A 205 25.85 0.16 -4.55
N ASP A 206 25.22 1.31 -4.79
CA ASP A 206 25.79 2.65 -4.58
C ASP A 206 24.66 3.71 -4.56
N GLN A 207 25.02 4.96 -4.32
CA GLN A 207 24.09 6.10 -4.33
C GLN A 207 23.44 6.31 -5.71
N ALA A 208 24.12 5.98 -6.82
CA ALA A 208 23.57 6.16 -8.17
C ALA A 208 22.48 5.12 -8.48
N HIS A 209 22.62 3.89 -7.99
CA HIS A 209 21.59 2.86 -8.01
C HIS A 209 20.38 3.31 -7.19
N LEU A 210 20.57 3.77 -5.94
CA LEU A 210 19.48 4.35 -5.15
C LEU A 210 18.76 5.48 -5.90
N ALA A 211 19.52 6.43 -6.45
CA ALA A 211 18.95 7.57 -7.17
C ALA A 211 18.18 7.18 -8.44
N ARG A 212 18.61 6.13 -9.16
CA ARG A 212 17.87 5.58 -10.30
C ARG A 212 16.56 4.92 -9.85
N ASP A 213 16.60 4.13 -8.78
CA ASP A 213 15.44 3.44 -8.24
C ASP A 213 14.38 4.42 -7.75
N VAL A 214 14.81 5.45 -7.01
CA VAL A 214 13.94 6.54 -6.55
C VAL A 214 13.30 7.26 -7.74
N ARG A 215 14.06 7.58 -8.79
CA ARG A 215 13.50 8.24 -9.97
C ARG A 215 12.46 7.36 -10.68
N GLU A 216 12.73 6.07 -10.83
CA GLU A 216 11.82 5.16 -11.55
C GLU A 216 10.53 4.91 -10.77
N LEU A 217 10.62 4.71 -9.45
CA LEU A 217 9.47 4.37 -8.62
C LEU A 217 8.73 5.61 -8.12
N ALA A 218 9.41 6.73 -7.85
CA ALA A 218 8.78 7.92 -7.30
C ALA A 218 8.51 9.02 -8.35
N GLY A 219 9.17 8.96 -9.50
CA GLY A 219 9.12 10.01 -10.54
C GLY A 219 9.88 11.29 -10.18
N LEU A 220 10.59 11.33 -9.06
CA LEU A 220 11.34 12.49 -8.57
C LEU A 220 12.74 12.07 -8.10
N SER A 221 13.63 13.05 -7.94
CA SER A 221 14.90 12.80 -7.24
C SER A 221 14.67 12.66 -5.74
N LEU A 222 15.58 11.96 -5.06
CA LEU A 222 15.53 11.78 -3.60
C LEU A 222 15.50 13.12 -2.86
N GLY A 223 16.33 14.09 -3.25
CA GLY A 223 16.31 15.43 -2.65
C GLY A 223 14.98 16.17 -2.82
N LYS A 224 14.30 16.02 -3.96
CA LYS A 224 12.97 16.63 -4.18
C LYS A 224 11.90 15.97 -3.31
N LEU A 225 11.96 14.65 -3.13
CA LEU A 225 11.01 13.93 -2.26
C LEU A 225 11.15 14.30 -0.77
N LEU A 226 12.37 14.61 -0.34
CA LEU A 226 12.66 14.98 1.05
C LEU A 226 12.44 16.47 1.34
N GLY A 227 11.91 17.23 0.36
CA GLY A 227 11.58 18.64 0.55
C GLY A 227 12.77 19.60 0.45
N GLY A 228 13.79 19.27 -0.36
CA GLY A 228 14.87 20.19 -0.78
C GLY A 228 15.46 21.03 0.36
N ARG A 229 16.48 20.50 1.05
CA ARG A 229 17.38 21.37 1.82
C ARG A 229 18.11 22.34 0.89
#